data_AF-A0A955WNY7-F1
#
_entry.id   AF-A0A955WNY7-F1
#
_cell.length_a   1.000
_cell.length_b   1.000
_cell.length_c   1.000
_cell.angle_alpha   90.00
_cell.angle_beta   90.00
_cell.angle_gamma   90.00
#
_symmetry.space_group_name_H-M   'P 1'
#
loop_
_entity.id
_entity.type
_entity.pdbx_description
1 polymer ?
#
loop_
_entity_poly.entity_id
_entity_poly.type
_entity_poly.pdbx_seq_one_letter_code
_entity_poly.pdbx_strand_id
1 'polypeptide(L)'
;MQDAPDRDTLLANVAMFLMAQVEPALKAHPEGRGLAFRTRIAAHLVATVGRELMHEEQHDAAELARLCDLMGIEPPGDVVGAARRDAIAGLRARLTKALRDEGTSLDANAMRAGLMQTLREQLEVIQPRFDTRVQWDGDDRVSHPASHQEEP
;
A
#
# COMPACT_ATOMS: atom_id res chain seq x y z
N MET A 1 19.97 21.52 -20.84
CA MET A 1 20.07 20.53 -19.75
C MET A 1 18.76 19.77 -19.77
N GLN A 2 18.76 18.50 -20.22
CA GLN A 2 17.59 17.65 -20.04
C GLN A 2 17.62 17.22 -18.58
N ASP A 3 16.60 17.59 -17.81
CA ASP A 3 16.46 17.11 -16.44
C ASP A 3 16.37 15.59 -16.45
N ALA A 4 17.17 14.94 -15.59
CA ALA A 4 17.11 13.50 -15.45
C ALA A 4 15.71 13.11 -14.97
N PRO A 5 15.09 12.06 -15.55
CA PRO A 5 13.79 11.60 -15.09
C PRO A 5 13.88 11.18 -13.62
N ASP A 6 12.90 11.61 -12.83
CA ASP A 6 12.76 11.21 -11.43
C ASP A 6 12.52 9.69 -11.30
N ARG A 7 12.85 9.11 -10.13
CA ARG A 7 12.84 7.66 -9.88
C ARG A 7 11.48 7.04 -10.21
N ASP A 8 10.39 7.74 -9.89
CA ASP A 8 9.04 7.24 -10.05
C ASP A 8 8.69 7.15 -11.54
N THR A 9 9.11 8.17 -12.30
CA THR A 9 8.99 8.20 -13.77
C THR A 9 9.82 7.10 -14.42
N LEU A 10 11.03 6.84 -13.92
CA LEU A 10 11.88 5.75 -14.40
C LEU A 10 11.23 4.38 -14.18
N LEU A 11 10.75 4.08 -12.98
CA LEU A 11 10.13 2.79 -12.65
C LEU A 11 8.84 2.56 -13.46
N ALA A 12 8.00 3.60 -13.60
CA ALA A 12 6.80 3.53 -14.43
C ALA A 12 7.13 3.23 -15.90
N ASN A 13 8.13 3.91 -16.46
CA ASN A 13 8.56 3.70 -17.84
C ASN A 13 9.17 2.32 -18.06
N VAL A 14 9.94 1.79 -17.10
CA VAL A 14 10.48 0.43 -17.16
C VAL A 14 9.35 -0.60 -17.14
N ALA A 15 8.39 -0.48 -16.22
CA ALA A 15 7.24 -1.39 -16.18
C ALA A 15 6.44 -1.36 -17.49
N MET A 16 6.20 -0.18 -18.05
CA MET A 16 5.54 -0.01 -19.33
C MET A 16 6.34 -0.63 -20.48
N PHE A 17 7.65 -0.40 -20.56
CA PHE A 17 8.52 -0.98 -21.59
C PHE A 17 8.52 -2.51 -21.56
N LEU A 18 8.61 -3.10 -20.36
CA LEU A 18 8.56 -4.54 -20.18
C LEU A 18 7.24 -5.13 -20.70
N MET A 19 6.11 -4.45 -20.45
CA MET A 19 4.78 -4.93 -20.87
C MET A 19 4.46 -4.65 -22.33
N ALA A 20 4.85 -3.49 -22.86
CA ALA A 20 4.47 -3.03 -24.19
C ALA A 20 5.42 -3.53 -25.29
N GLN A 21 6.69 -3.77 -24.97
CA GLN A 21 7.71 -4.12 -25.97
C GLN A 21 8.33 -5.49 -25.72
N VAL A 22 8.82 -5.73 -24.50
CA VAL A 22 9.60 -6.95 -24.20
C VAL A 22 8.70 -8.18 -24.14
N GLU A 23 7.59 -8.12 -23.41
CA GLU A 23 6.69 -9.27 -23.26
C GLU A 23 6.06 -9.75 -24.59
N PRO A 24 5.58 -8.85 -25.48
CA PRO A 24 5.08 -9.24 -26.79
C PRO A 24 6.17 -9.84 -27.69
N ALA A 25 7.38 -9.25 -27.68
CA ALA A 25 8.50 -9.77 -28.46
C ALA A 25 8.89 -11.20 -28.01
N LEU A 26 8.86 -11.48 -26.71
CA LEU A 26 9.13 -12.80 -26.17
C LEU A 26 8.03 -13.82 -26.49
N LYS A 27 6.76 -13.40 -26.47
CA LYS A 27 5.63 -14.26 -26.85
C LYS A 27 5.65 -14.70 -28.31
N ALA A 28 6.23 -13.89 -29.20
CA ALA A 28 6.34 -14.22 -30.62
C ALA A 28 7.17 -15.49 -30.88
N HIS A 29 8.00 -15.91 -29.92
CA HIS A 29 8.79 -17.13 -29.99
C HIS A 29 8.15 -18.27 -29.16
N PRO A 30 7.99 -19.49 -29.71
CA PRO A 30 7.37 -20.62 -29.01
C PRO A 30 8.03 -20.99 -27.67
N GLU A 31 9.36 -20.87 -27.60
CA GLU A 31 10.19 -21.12 -26.42
C GLU A 31 10.19 -19.94 -25.43
N GLY A 32 9.82 -18.74 -25.90
CA GLY A 32 9.82 -17.50 -25.13
C GLY A 32 8.65 -17.35 -24.17
N ARG A 33 7.65 -18.25 -24.19
CA ARG A 33 6.45 -18.17 -23.33
C ARG A 33 6.77 -18.17 -21.84
N GLY A 34 7.74 -19.00 -21.42
CA GLY A 34 8.19 -19.02 -20.02
C GLY A 34 8.86 -17.71 -19.60
N LEU A 35 9.64 -17.11 -20.51
CA LEU A 35 10.31 -15.84 -20.26
C LEU A 35 9.31 -14.67 -20.27
N ALA A 36 8.34 -14.67 -21.19
CA ALA A 36 7.26 -13.68 -21.22
C ALA A 36 6.45 -13.65 -19.92
N PHE A 37 6.17 -14.81 -19.31
CA PHE A 37 5.52 -14.87 -18.00
C PHE A 37 6.38 -14.21 -16.90
N ARG A 38 7.68 -14.52 -16.86
CA ARG A 38 8.62 -13.91 -15.90
C ARG A 38 8.75 -12.39 -16.13
N THR A 39 8.72 -11.94 -17.38
CA THR A 39 8.71 -10.51 -17.73
C THR A 39 7.48 -9.80 -17.19
N ARG A 40 6.30 -10.43 -17.27
CA ARG A 40 5.07 -9.87 -16.67
C ARG A 40 5.18 -9.77 -15.16
N ILE A 41 5.72 -10.79 -14.50
CA ILE A 41 6.00 -10.74 -13.05
C ILE A 41 6.95 -9.58 -12.74
N ALA A 42 8.06 -9.46 -13.47
CA ALA A 42 9.04 -8.39 -13.27
C ALA A 42 8.40 -7.00 -13.46
N ALA A 43 7.58 -6.81 -14.49
CA ALA A 43 6.88 -5.55 -14.72
C ALA A 43 5.91 -5.21 -13.57
N HIS A 44 5.18 -6.20 -13.04
CA HIS A 44 4.33 -6.00 -11.88
C HIS A 44 5.13 -5.66 -10.63
N LEU A 45 6.25 -6.34 -10.37
CA LEU A 45 7.13 -6.04 -9.24
C LEU A 45 7.69 -4.61 -9.32
N VAL A 46 8.19 -4.21 -10.48
CA VAL A 46 8.69 -2.84 -10.71
C VAL A 46 7.57 -1.81 -10.48
N ALA A 47 6.37 -2.06 -10.99
CA ALA A 47 5.23 -1.17 -10.78
C ALA A 47 4.81 -1.11 -9.30
N THR A 48 4.88 -2.22 -8.56
CA THR A 48 4.59 -2.27 -7.12
C THR A 48 5.62 -1.49 -6.33
N VAL A 49 6.92 -1.70 -6.58
CA VAL A 49 7.98 -0.92 -5.94
C VAL A 49 7.81 0.58 -6.25
N GLY A 50 7.49 0.95 -7.49
CA GLY A 50 7.18 2.34 -7.84
C GLY A 50 6.05 2.93 -6.98
N ARG A 51 4.96 2.20 -6.77
CA ARG A 51 3.86 2.66 -5.90
C ARG A 51 4.28 2.75 -4.43
N GLU A 52 4.99 1.75 -3.92
CA GLU A 52 5.51 1.77 -2.54
C GLU A 52 6.34 3.02 -2.30
N LEU A 53 7.22 3.32 -3.24
CA LEU A 53 8.10 4.48 -3.20
C LEU A 53 7.35 5.82 -3.30
N MET A 54 6.28 5.91 -4.08
CA MET A 54 5.45 7.11 -4.16
C MET A 54 4.68 7.38 -2.86
N HIS A 55 4.25 6.32 -2.18
CA HIS A 55 3.39 6.41 -0.99
C HIS A 55 4.14 6.29 0.33
N GLU A 56 5.43 5.92 0.33
CA GLU A 56 6.25 5.65 1.53
C GLU A 56 6.16 6.79 2.56
N GLU A 57 6.47 8.03 2.14
CA GLU A 57 6.42 9.20 3.02
C GLU A 57 5.02 9.44 3.60
N GLN A 58 3.98 9.31 2.77
CA GLN A 58 2.59 9.54 3.18
C GLN A 58 2.10 8.46 4.14
N HIS A 59 2.40 7.19 3.84
CA HIS A 59 2.04 6.04 4.67
C HIS A 59 2.77 6.08 6.01
N ASP A 60 4.07 6.37 6.03
CA ASP A 60 4.82 6.49 7.27
C ASP A 60 4.27 7.66 8.12
N ALA A 61 3.94 8.80 7.50
CA ALA A 61 3.36 9.94 8.23
C ALA A 61 1.99 9.59 8.83
N ALA A 62 1.12 8.96 8.04
CA ALA A 62 -0.21 8.56 8.47
C ALA A 62 -0.14 7.48 9.56
N GLU A 63 0.78 6.52 9.44
CA GLU A 63 1.00 5.50 10.46
C GLU A 63 1.50 6.12 11.78
N LEU A 64 2.49 7.00 11.73
CA LEU A 64 3.00 7.67 12.92
C LEU A 64 1.87 8.40 13.65
N ALA A 65 1.05 9.18 12.93
CA ALA A 65 -0.09 9.89 13.50
C ALA A 65 -1.09 8.93 14.17
N ARG A 66 -1.43 7.81 13.52
CA ARG A 66 -2.34 6.80 14.09
C ARG A 66 -1.78 6.11 15.33
N LEU A 67 -0.50 5.76 15.33
CA LEU A 67 0.15 5.15 16.49
C LEU A 67 0.18 6.12 17.68
N CYS A 68 0.42 7.40 17.42
CA CYS A 68 0.37 8.44 18.43
C CYS A 68 -1.03 8.63 19.02
N ASP A 69 -2.05 8.72 18.17
CA ASP A 69 -3.46 8.84 18.57
C ASP A 69 -3.91 7.62 19.40
N LEU A 70 -3.64 6.40 18.92
CA LEU A 70 -3.99 5.16 19.61
C LEU A 70 -3.34 5.05 20.99
N MET A 71 -2.13 5.58 21.15
CA MET A 71 -1.39 5.55 22.41
C MET A 71 -1.62 6.79 23.29
N GLY A 72 -2.40 7.77 22.83
CA GLY A 72 -2.64 9.03 23.54
C GLY A 72 -1.36 9.85 23.76
N ILE A 73 -0.43 9.81 22.82
CA ILE A 73 0.85 10.54 22.89
C ILE A 73 0.92 11.62 21.83
N GLU A 74 1.59 12.72 22.14
CA GLU A 74 1.86 13.76 21.17
C GLU A 74 2.79 13.22 20.05
N PRO A 75 2.51 13.51 18.78
CA PRO A 75 3.41 13.14 17.70
C PRO A 75 4.78 13.79 17.90
N PRO A 76 5.88 13.03 17.71
CA PRO A 76 7.18 13.66 17.53
C PRO A 76 7.05 14.56 16.29
N GLY A 77 7.58 15.79 16.32
CA GLY A 77 7.35 16.84 15.32
C GLY A 77 7.75 16.49 13.87
N ASP A 78 8.47 17.36 13.17
CA ASP A 78 8.83 17.09 11.76
C ASP A 78 9.94 16.01 11.65
N VAL A 79 9.58 14.75 11.92
CA VAL A 79 10.41 13.57 11.68
C VAL A 79 10.11 13.02 10.28
N VAL A 80 11.17 12.79 9.50
CA VAL A 80 11.09 12.35 8.08
C VAL A 80 12.03 11.17 7.83
N GLY A 81 11.80 10.44 6.74
CA GLY A 81 12.65 9.34 6.30
C GLY A 81 12.99 8.32 7.39
N ALA A 82 14.29 8.03 7.56
CA ALA A 82 14.77 7.02 8.51
C ALA A 82 14.36 7.30 9.97
N ALA A 83 14.39 8.57 10.40
CA ALA A 83 14.01 8.93 11.76
C ALA A 83 12.53 8.66 12.04
N ARG A 84 11.65 8.86 11.05
CA ARG A 84 10.23 8.52 11.15
C ARG A 84 10.04 7.01 11.28
N ARG A 85 10.75 6.21 10.49
CA ARG A 85 10.70 4.74 10.58
C ARG A 85 11.16 4.21 11.94
N ASP A 86 12.22 4.79 12.50
CA ASP A 86 12.71 4.43 13.83
C ASP A 86 11.68 4.77 14.92
N ALA A 87 11.03 5.94 14.80
CA ALA A 87 9.94 6.33 15.70
C ALA A 87 8.76 5.35 15.63
N ILE A 88 8.29 5.01 14.42
CA ILE A 88 7.23 4.01 14.19
C ILE A 88 7.62 2.66 14.82
N ALA A 89 8.84 2.17 14.59
CA ALA A 89 9.32 0.91 15.14
C ALA A 89 9.31 0.93 16.69
N GLY A 90 9.74 2.03 17.30
CA GLY A 90 9.68 2.23 18.75
C GLY A 90 8.25 2.23 19.30
N LEU A 91 7.31 2.90 18.63
CA LEU A 91 5.90 2.92 19.02
C LEU A 91 5.24 1.55 18.87
N ARG A 92 5.49 0.82 17.78
CA ARG A 92 5.01 -0.55 17.60
C ARG A 92 5.52 -1.49 18.69
N ALA A 93 6.79 -1.37 19.09
CA ALA A 93 7.36 -2.16 20.17
C ALA A 93 6.68 -1.85 21.53
N ARG A 94 6.41 -0.57 21.81
CA ARG A 94 5.68 -0.14 23.01
C ARG A 94 4.24 -0.65 23.00
N LEU A 95 3.54 -0.51 21.89
CA LEU A 95 2.17 -1.02 21.71
C LEU A 95 2.12 -2.54 21.90
N THR A 96 3.05 -3.28 21.31
CA THR A 96 3.15 -4.73 21.47
C THR A 96 3.33 -5.13 22.92
N LYS A 97 4.17 -4.40 23.67
CA LYS A 97 4.33 -4.64 25.11
C LYS A 97 3.04 -4.36 25.86
N ALA A 98 2.40 -3.22 25.59
CA ALA A 98 1.15 -2.82 26.24
C ALA A 98 0.00 -3.80 25.99
N LEU A 99 -0.08 -4.38 24.78
CA LEU A 99 -1.07 -5.41 24.44
C LEU A 99 -0.83 -6.74 25.14
N ARG A 100 0.43 -7.05 25.50
CA ARG A 100 0.78 -8.30 26.21
C ARG A 100 0.62 -8.16 27.72
N ASP A 101 0.80 -6.97 28.26
CA ASP A 101 0.59 -6.69 29.67
C ASP A 101 -0.93 -6.57 29.92
N GLU A 102 -1.50 -7.54 30.65
CA GLU A 102 -2.92 -7.56 31.03
C GLU A 102 -3.26 -6.33 31.90
N GLY A 103 -3.71 -5.24 31.28
CA GLY A 103 -4.03 -4.00 31.99
C GLY A 103 -4.11 -2.74 31.14
N THR A 104 -3.65 -2.78 29.88
CA THR A 104 -3.75 -1.60 29.01
C THR A 104 -5.16 -1.49 28.42
N SER A 105 -5.95 -0.56 28.94
CA SER A 105 -7.20 -0.15 28.30
C SER A 105 -6.86 0.73 27.09
N LEU A 106 -6.83 0.13 25.91
CA LEU A 106 -6.80 0.84 24.63
C LEU A 106 -8.24 1.04 24.15
N ASP A 107 -8.51 2.17 23.50
CA ASP A 107 -9.81 2.37 22.86
C ASP A 107 -10.00 1.37 21.71
N ALA A 108 -10.96 0.46 21.87
CA ALA A 108 -11.30 -0.55 20.89
C ALA A 108 -11.76 0.05 19.55
N ASN A 109 -12.41 1.22 19.56
CA ASN A 109 -12.85 1.89 18.34
C ASN A 109 -11.67 2.50 17.59
N ALA A 110 -10.77 3.21 18.28
CA ALA A 110 -9.54 3.71 17.70
C ALA A 110 -8.67 2.57 17.13
N MET A 111 -8.56 1.45 17.85
CA MET A 111 -7.83 0.27 17.39
C MET A 111 -8.43 -0.32 16.12
N ARG A 112 -9.76 -0.50 16.07
CA ARG A 112 -10.45 -1.00 14.87
C ARG A 112 -10.27 -0.05 13.68
N ALA A 113 -10.43 1.26 13.90
CA ALA A 113 -10.25 2.26 12.86
C ALA A 113 -8.82 2.23 12.29
N GLY A 114 -7.81 2.16 13.17
CA GLY A 114 -6.41 2.05 12.79
C GLY A 114 -6.10 0.78 11.99
N LEU A 115 -6.59 -0.38 12.43
CA LEU A 115 -6.41 -1.66 11.72
C LEU A 115 -7.02 -1.63 10.32
N MET A 116 -8.25 -1.12 10.20
CA MET A 116 -8.91 -1.02 8.90
C MET A 116 -8.17 -0.05 7.97
N GLN A 117 -7.65 1.06 8.49
CA GLN A 117 -6.89 2.00 7.69
C GLN A 117 -5.56 1.41 7.20
N THR A 118 -4.81 0.73 8.07
CA THR A 118 -3.59 0.01 7.68
C THR A 118 -3.88 -1.05 6.61
N LEU A 119 -4.98 -1.79 6.74
CA LEU A 119 -5.39 -2.75 5.73
C LEU A 119 -5.67 -2.08 4.37
N ARG A 120 -6.36 -0.93 4.34
CA ARG A 120 -6.61 -0.18 3.10
C ARG A 120 -5.32 0.25 2.43
N GLU A 121 -4.39 0.84 3.19
CA GLU A 121 -3.09 1.30 2.67
C GLU A 121 -2.27 0.13 2.09
N GLN A 122 -2.28 -1.03 2.75
CA GLN A 122 -1.64 -2.24 2.21
C GLN A 122 -2.31 -2.73 0.92
N LEU A 123 -3.64 -2.69 0.84
CA LEU A 123 -4.37 -3.11 -0.33
C LEU A 123 -4.17 -2.15 -1.52
N GLU A 124 -4.06 -0.85 -1.28
CA GLU A 124 -3.75 0.13 -2.34
C GLU A 124 -2.41 -0.16 -3.03
N VAL A 125 -1.44 -0.68 -2.29
CA VAL A 125 -0.13 -1.08 -2.82
C VAL A 125 -0.20 -2.43 -3.55
N ILE A 126 -0.72 -3.45 -2.86
CA ILE A 126 -0.67 -4.86 -3.29
C ILE A 126 -1.73 -5.16 -4.36
N GLN A 127 -2.93 -4.62 -4.19
CA GLN A 127 -4.09 -4.90 -5.04
C GLN A 127 -4.88 -3.61 -5.31
N PRO A 128 -4.37 -2.65 -6.11
CA PRO A 128 -4.98 -1.34 -6.32
C PRO A 128 -6.37 -1.37 -6.96
N ARG A 129 -6.80 -2.52 -7.50
CA ARG A 129 -8.14 -2.73 -8.06
C ARG A 129 -9.16 -3.18 -7.01
N PHE A 130 -8.72 -3.42 -5.78
CA PHE A 130 -9.59 -3.78 -4.68
C PHE A 130 -10.36 -2.55 -4.21
N ASP A 131 -11.68 -2.65 -4.09
CA ASP A 131 -12.51 -1.55 -3.61
C ASP A 131 -12.43 -1.45 -2.08
N THR A 132 -11.62 -0.52 -1.61
CA THR A 132 -11.42 -0.23 -0.18
C THR A 132 -12.55 0.63 0.43
N ARG A 133 -13.49 1.11 -0.40
CA ARG A 133 -14.62 1.96 -0.01
C ARG A 133 -15.88 1.17 0.36
N VAL A 134 -15.89 -0.14 0.12
CA VAL A 134 -16.99 -1.00 0.57
C VAL A 134 -17.01 -1.02 2.09
N GLN A 135 -18.08 -0.48 2.68
CA GLN A 135 -18.29 -0.48 4.12
C GLN A 135 -18.58 -1.92 4.55
N TRP A 136 -17.70 -2.51 5.36
CA TRP A 136 -17.93 -3.84 5.93
C TRP A 136 -18.83 -3.68 7.16
N ASP A 137 -20.14 -3.87 6.97
CA ASP A 137 -21.16 -3.72 8.00
C ASP A 137 -21.25 -4.92 8.98
N GLY A 138 -20.36 -5.90 8.87
CA GLY A 138 -20.33 -7.07 9.77
C GLY A 138 -21.53 -8.03 9.62
N ASP A 139 -22.52 -7.69 8.80
CA ASP A 139 -23.60 -8.57 8.36
C ASP A 139 -23.18 -9.19 7.01
N ASP A 140 -23.38 -10.49 6.84
CA ASP A 140 -22.95 -11.33 5.70
C ASP A 140 -23.75 -11.03 4.41
N ARG A 141 -24.11 -9.77 4.20
CA ARG A 141 -24.80 -9.28 3.02
C ARG A 141 -23.90 -8.30 2.32
N VAL A 142 -23.10 -8.82 1.39
CA VAL A 142 -22.45 -8.02 0.35
C VAL A 142 -23.55 -7.29 -0.41
N SER A 143 -23.81 -6.04 -0.03
CA SER A 143 -24.72 -5.17 -0.76
C SER A 143 -23.95 -4.65 -1.96
N HIS A 144 -24.09 -5.32 -3.10
CA HIS A 144 -23.58 -4.80 -4.36
C HIS A 144 -24.27 -3.45 -4.64
N PRO A 145 -23.52 -2.38 -4.93
CA PRO A 145 -24.13 -1.18 -5.48
C PRO A 145 -24.78 -1.55 -6.80
N ALA A 146 -26.07 -1.25 -6.92
CA ALA A 146 -26.89 -1.55 -8.08
C ALA A 146 -26.18 -1.05 -9.36
N SER A 147 -25.91 -1.98 -10.26
CA SER A 147 -25.52 -1.72 -11.63
C SER A 147 -26.59 -0.84 -12.29
N HIS A 148 -26.28 0.44 -12.48
CA HIS A 148 -27.02 1.31 -13.38
C HIS A 148 -26.86 0.78 -14.81
N GLN A 149 -27.87 0.02 -15.26
CA GLN A 149 -28.23 -0.08 -16.66
C GLN A 149 -28.85 1.25 -17.06
N GLU A 150 -28.16 2.01 -17.90
CA GLU A 150 -28.79 3.01 -18.78
C GLU A 150 -28.17 2.83 -20.18
N GLU A 151 -28.82 1.99 -20.99
CA GLU A 151 -28.91 2.20 -22.44
C GLU A 151 -30.21 2.97 -22.70
N PRO A 152 -30.21 3.85 -23.70
CA PRO A 152 -30.86 3.47 -24.95
C PRO A 152 -29.95 3.50 -26.18
#